data_AF-A0A6B3I9D9-F1
#
_entry.id   AF-A0A6B3I9D9-F1
#
_cell.length_a   1.000
_cell.length_b   1.000
_cell.length_c   1.000
_cell.angle_alpha   90.00
_cell.angle_beta   90.00
_cell.angle_gamma   90.00
#
_symmetry.space_group_name_H-M   'P 1'
#
loop_
_entity.id
_entity.type
_entity.pdbx_description
1 polymer ?
#
loop_
_entity_poly.entity_id
_entity_poly.type
_entity_poly.pdbx_seq_one_letter_code
_entity_poly.pdbx_strand_id
1 'polypeptide(L)' 'TAAVITPVGTVKTANGEWTQGDGTPGEVTMKLRDRLLDIQRGIAEDTHGWMHPLG' A
#
# COMPACT_ATOMS: atom_id res chain seq x y z
N THR A 1 4.96 -7.89 8.07
CA THR A 1 5.63 -7.30 6.89
C THR A 1 5.63 -5.79 7.03
N ALA A 2 6.78 -5.13 6.88
CA ALA A 2 7.03 -3.80 7.47
C ALA A 2 6.40 -2.60 6.73
N ALA A 3 5.95 -2.75 5.48
CA ALA A 3 5.63 -1.57 4.66
C ALA A 3 4.42 -1.75 3.74
N VAL A 4 3.41 -2.51 4.19
CA VAL A 4 2.08 -2.76 3.59
C VAL A 4 1.91 -2.33 2.13
N ILE A 5 1.90 -1.02 1.85
CA ILE A 5 2.17 -0.47 0.51
C ILE A 5 3.14 0.72 0.64
N THR A 6 4.21 0.73 -0.18
CA THR A 6 5.16 1.86 -0.28
C THR A 6 5.06 2.49 -1.67
N PRO A 7 4.59 3.75 -1.79
CA PRO A 7 4.51 4.44 -3.08
C PRO A 7 5.90 4.83 -3.60
N VAL A 8 6.10 4.70 -4.92
CA VAL A 8 7.33 5.12 -5.62
C VAL A 8 7.06 6.47 -6.31
N GLY A 9 7.69 7.54 -5.82
CA GLY A 9 7.51 8.90 -6.36
C GLY A 9 8.45 9.26 -7.52
N THR A 10 9.63 8.63 -7.60
CA THR A 10 10.64 8.94 -8.61
C THR A 10 11.32 7.66 -9.07
N VAL A 11 11.53 7.53 -10.38
CA VAL A 11 12.24 6.42 -10.99
C VAL A 11 13.53 6.94 -11.61
N LYS A 12 14.65 6.34 -11.24
CA LYS A 12 15.98 6.65 -11.79
C LYS A 12 16.58 5.43 -12.43
N THR A 13 17.03 5.59 -13.67
CA THR A 13 17.69 4.55 -14.47
C THR A 13 19.00 5.10 -15.03
N ALA A 14 19.86 4.23 -15.57
CA ALA A 14 21.11 4.65 -16.21
C ALA A 14 20.88 5.62 -17.40
N ASN A 15 19.69 5.58 -18.00
CA ASN A 15 19.36 6.33 -19.21
C ASN A 15 18.41 7.51 -18.96
N GLY A 16 18.05 7.79 -17.70
CA GLY A 16 17.15 8.90 -17.38
C GLY A 16 16.48 8.79 -16.03
N GLU A 17 15.84 9.89 -15.64
CA GLU A 17 15.11 10.06 -14.39
C GLU A 17 13.77 10.73 -14.67
N TRP A 18 12.69 10.22 -14.09
CA TRP A 18 11.37 10.84 -14.17
C TRP A 18 10.57 10.68 -12.88
N THR A 19 9.67 11.63 -12.65
CA THR A 19 8.71 11.60 -11.56
C THR A 19 7.48 10.81 -11.97
N GLN A 20 7.03 9.91 -11.10
CA GLN A 20 5.80 9.15 -11.34
C GLN A 20 4.60 9.98 -10.89
N GLY A 21 3.71 10.33 -11.83
CA GLY A 21 2.58 11.21 -11.55
C GLY A 21 3.05 12.62 -11.18
N ASP A 22 2.62 13.12 -10.02
CA ASP A 22 3.08 14.37 -9.41
C ASP A 22 4.14 14.16 -8.31
N GLY A 23 4.62 12.92 -8.14
CA GLY A 23 5.56 12.53 -7.10
C GLY A 23 4.91 12.25 -5.74
N THR A 24 3.59 12.37 -5.63
CA THR A 24 2.83 12.04 -4.42
C THR A 24 2.19 10.64 -4.51
N PRO A 25 1.86 10.00 -3.38
CA PRO A 25 1.13 8.74 -3.37
C PRO A 25 -0.25 8.90 -4.03
N GLY A 26 -0.48 8.19 -5.13
CA GLY A 26 -1.76 8.24 -5.84
C GLY A 26 -2.94 7.76 -4.99
N GLU A 27 -4.12 8.33 -5.22
CA GLU A 27 -5.35 8.07 -4.46
C GLU A 27 -5.69 6.57 -4.36
N VAL A 28 -5.55 5.82 -5.46
CA VAL A 28 -5.80 4.37 -5.49
C VAL A 28 -4.80 3.61 -4.61
N THR A 29 -3.54 4.05 -4.60
CA THR A 29 -2.48 3.43 -3.78
C THR A 29 -2.80 3.56 -2.30
N MET A 30 -3.26 4.75 -1.89
CA MET A 30 -3.66 5.01 -0.51
C MET A 30 -4.93 4.25 -0.13
N LYS A 31 -5.94 4.20 -1.00
CA LYS A 31 -7.17 3.41 -0.78
C LYS A 31 -6.89 1.93 -0.52
N LEU A 32 -5.97 1.34 -1.30
CA LEU A 32 -5.58 -0.06 -1.12
C LEU A 32 -4.82 -0.27 0.19
N ARG A 33 -3.91 0.66 0.53
CA ARG A 33 -3.12 0.61 1.77
C ARG A 33 -4.04 0.65 2.99
N ASP A 34 -4.98 1.57 2.99
CA ASP A 34 -5.88 1.79 4.12
C ASP A 34 -6.83 0.61 4.29
N ARG A 35 -7.42 0.09 3.20
CA ARG A 35 -8.28 -1.10 3.27
C ARG A 35 -7.53 -2.32 3.83
N LEU A 36 -6.28 -2.53 3.42
CA LEU A 36 -5.47 -3.64 3.92
C LEU A 36 -5.10 -3.47 5.40
N LEU A 37 -4.76 -2.23 5.83
CA LEU A 37 -4.49 -1.92 7.23
C LEU A 37 -5.74 -2.07 8.11
N ASP A 38 -6.92 -1.70 7.62
CA ASP A 38 -8.16 -1.82 8.37
C ASP A 38 -8.53 -3.28 8.63
N ILE A 39 -8.29 -4.17 7.66
CA ILE A 39 -8.49 -5.62 7.84
C ILE A 39 -7.47 -6.14 8.87
N GLN A 40 -6.20 -5.77 8.75
CA GLN A 40 -5.14 -6.21 9.68
C GLN A 40 -5.34 -5.72 11.12
N ARG A 41 -6.00 -4.57 11.30
CA ARG A 41 -6.31 -4.00 12.62
C ARG A 41 -7.67 -4.44 13.16
N GLY A 42 -8.45 -5.19 12.40
CA GLY A 42 -9.81 -5.60 12.77
C GLY A 42 -10.83 -4.46 12.79
N ILE A 43 -10.56 -3.35 12.10
CA ILE A 43 -11.49 -2.22 11.92
C ILE A 43 -12.51 -2.56 10.83
N ALA A 44 -12.05 -3.26 9.78
CA ALA A 44 -12.86 -3.69 8.66
C ALA A 44 -13.22 -5.18 8.76
N GLU A 45 -14.40 -5.53 8.23
CA GLU A 45 -14.77 -6.93 8.02
C GLU A 45 -13.79 -7.62 7.06
N ASP A 46 -13.26 -8.75 7.50
CA ASP A 46 -12.38 -9.63 6.74
C ASP A 46 -13.21 -10.61 5.90
N THR A 47 -13.67 -10.13 4.75
CA THR A 47 -14.51 -10.91 3.82
C THR A 47 -13.79 -12.11 3.21
N HIS A 48 -12.46 -12.18 3.30
CA HIS A 48 -11.65 -13.24 2.69
C HIS A 48 -11.05 -14.20 3.72
N GLY A 49 -11.25 -13.96 5.02
CA GLY A 49 -10.74 -14.80 6.10
C GLY A 49 -9.21 -14.83 6.18
N TRP A 50 -8.53 -13.71 5.94
CA TRP A 50 -7.08 -13.56 6.07
C TRP A 50 -6.57 -13.51 7.52
N MET A 51 -7.40 -13.08 8.47
CA MET A 51 -7.05 -12.96 9.87
C MET A 51 -7.29 -14.29 10.58
N HIS A 52 -6.23 -14.85 11.17
CA HIS A 52 -6.32 -16.08 11.96
C HIS A 52 -5.87 -15.81 13.40
N PRO A 53 -6.58 -16.36 14.41
CA PRO A 53 -6.13 -16.29 15.78
C PRO A 53 -4.82 -17.06 15.92
N LEU A 54 -3.80 -16.39 16.44
CA LEU A 54 -2.56 -17.04 16.85
C LEU A 54 -2.68 -17.29 18.36
N GLY A 55 -2.85 -18.56 18.72
CA GLY A 55 -2.94 -19.05 20.09
C GLY A 55 -2.07 -20.28 20.27
#